data_AF-A0AAV4RD64-F1
#
_entry.id   AF-A0AAV4RD64-F1
#
_cell.length_a   1.000
_cell.length_b   1.000
_cell.length_c   1.000
_cell.angle_alpha   90.00
_cell.angle_beta   90.00
_cell.angle_gamma   90.00
#
_symmetry.space_group_name_H-M   'P 1'
#
loop_
_entity.id
_entity.type
_entity.pdbx_description
1 polymer ?
#
loop_
_entity_poly.entity_id
_entity_poly.type
_entity_poly.pdbx_seq_one_letter_code
_entity_poly.pdbx_strand_id
1 'polypeptide(L)' 'MSSSLIQLIDLYNWKMTRSNAIKLYRDLFKYSKTLKYTDKNYFLSEVKKQFNKNKSLTNSEEINYQFKRAENFLKNKRLL' A
#
# COMPACT_ATOMS: atom_id res chain seq x y z
N MET A 1 22.62 18.17 -3.10
CA MET A 1 21.75 18.55 -1.96
C MET A 1 21.08 17.29 -1.45
N SER A 2 21.25 17.00 -0.17
CA SER A 2 21.13 15.68 0.43
C SER A 2 19.71 15.09 0.32
N SER A 3 19.59 13.99 -0.42
CA SER A 3 18.37 13.17 -0.56
C SER A 3 17.79 12.71 0.79
N SER A 4 18.60 12.71 1.87
CA SER A 4 18.17 12.34 3.22
C SER A 4 17.19 13.33 3.88
N LEU A 5 17.32 14.63 3.65
CA LEU A 5 16.46 15.64 4.28
C LEU A 5 15.08 15.70 3.64
N ILE A 6 14.99 15.52 2.31
CA ILE A 6 13.70 15.43 1.60
C ILE A 6 12.97 14.15 2.03
N GLN A 7 13.67 13.01 2.13
CA GLN A 7 13.09 11.76 2.64
C GLN A 7 12.60 11.90 4.09
N LEU A 8 13.34 12.61 4.95
CA LEU A 8 12.94 12.87 6.34
C LEU A 8 11.71 13.77 6.43
N ILE A 9 11.60 14.79 5.57
CA ILE A 9 10.42 15.67 5.49
C ILE A 9 9.20 14.88 4.97
N ASP A 10 9.39 14.04 3.95
CA ASP A 10 8.35 13.13 3.45
C ASP A 10 7.96 12.07 4.49
N LEU A 11 8.86 11.66 5.38
CA LEU A 11 8.55 10.77 6.50
C LEU A 11 7.74 11.47 7.60
N TYR A 12 8.04 12.74 7.89
CA TYR A 12 7.41 13.50 8.98
C TYR A 12 6.07 14.12 8.59
N ASN A 13 5.84 14.42 7.31
CA ASN A 13 4.61 15.05 6.80
C ASN A 13 3.65 14.09 6.07
N TRP A 14 4.02 12.82 5.86
CA TRP A 14 3.10 11.87 5.23
C TRP A 14 2.05 11.37 6.21
N LYS A 15 0.86 11.96 6.13
CA LYS A 15 -0.33 11.43 6.79
C LYS A 15 -1.14 10.62 5.79
N MET A 16 -1.20 9.31 5.97
CA MET A 16 -2.10 8.46 5.17
C MET A 16 -3.55 8.94 5.36
N THR A 17 -4.19 9.32 4.26
CA THR A 17 -5.59 9.75 4.24
C THR A 17 -6.48 8.63 3.71
N ARG A 18 -7.77 8.68 4.07
CA ARG A 18 -8.77 7.74 3.53
C ARG A 18 -8.78 7.69 2.00
N SER A 19 -8.60 8.83 1.33
CA SER A 19 -8.54 8.90 -0.13
C SER A 19 -7.33 8.16 -0.70
N ASN A 20 -6.17 8.26 -0.05
CA ASN A 20 -4.97 7.52 -0.43
C ASN A 20 -5.20 6.00 -0.30
N ALA A 21 -5.81 5.54 0.80
CA ALA A 21 -6.15 4.13 0.97
C ALA A 21 -7.11 3.61 -0.11
N ILE A 22 -8.13 4.38 -0.46
CA ILE A 22 -9.08 4.02 -1.54
C ILE A 22 -8.36 3.94 -2.89
N LYS A 23 -7.49 4.91 -3.19
CA LYS A 23 -6.70 4.92 -4.41
C LYS A 23 -5.81 3.68 -4.50
N LEU A 24 -5.07 3.37 -3.43
CA LEU A 24 -4.20 2.20 -3.33
C LEU A 24 -4.99 0.90 -3.57
N TYR A 25 -6.17 0.75 -2.96
CA TYR A 25 -7.03 -0.41 -3.19
C TYR A 25 -7.44 -0.55 -4.66
N ARG A 26 -7.81 0.55 -5.32
CA ARG A 26 -8.14 0.56 -6.75
C ARG A 26 -6.94 0.20 -7.62
N ASP A 27 -5.75 0.68 -7.27
CA ASP A 27 -4.53 0.41 -8.01
C ASP A 27 -4.10 -1.07 -7.87
N LEU A 28 -4.24 -1.66 -6.68
CA LEU A 28 -4.10 -3.11 -6.48
C LEU A 28 -5.12 -3.91 -7.30
N PHE A 29 -6.37 -3.46 -7.35
CA PHE A 29 -7.39 -4.09 -8.18
C PHE A 29 -7.07 -4.00 -9.68
N LYS A 30 -6.52 -2.89 -10.16
CA LYS A 30 -6.06 -2.77 -11.55
C LYS A 30 -4.86 -3.68 -11.82
N TYR A 31 -3.91 -3.74 -10.88
CA TYR A 31 -2.75 -4.60 -10.98
C TYR A 31 -3.12 -6.09 -11.05
N SER A 32 -4.14 -6.53 -10.31
CA SER A 32 -4.58 -7.93 -10.37
C SER A 32 -4.94 -8.39 -11.78
N LYS A 33 -5.44 -7.49 -12.63
CA LYS A 33 -5.77 -7.78 -14.03
C LYS A 33 -4.53 -8.10 -14.87
N THR A 34 -3.36 -7.61 -14.47
CA THR A 34 -2.06 -7.80 -15.13
C THR A 34 -1.31 -9.05 -14.67
N LEU A 35 -1.80 -9.75 -13.64
CA LEU A 35 -1.18 -10.97 -13.13
C LEU A 35 -1.25 -12.10 -14.17
N LYS A 36 -0.10 -12.73 -14.42
CA LYS A 36 0.05 -13.86 -15.36
C LYS A 36 0.15 -15.22 -14.65
N TYR A 37 0.82 -15.26 -13.50
CA TYR A 37 1.17 -16.50 -12.79
C TYR A 37 0.52 -16.62 -11.41
N THR A 38 -0.41 -15.72 -11.08
CA THR A 38 -1.08 -15.70 -9.78
C THR A 38 -2.57 -15.65 -10.02
N ASP A 39 -3.32 -16.47 -9.29
CA ASP A 39 -4.77 -16.44 -9.34
C ASP A 39 -5.29 -15.07 -8.89
N LYS A 40 -6.14 -14.46 -9.73
CA LYS A 40 -6.63 -13.11 -9.53
C LYS A 40 -7.58 -13.02 -8.33
N ASN A 41 -8.38 -14.06 -8.11
CA ASN A 41 -9.34 -14.10 -7.00
C ASN A 41 -8.62 -14.27 -5.67
N TYR A 42 -7.60 -15.13 -5.64
CA TYR A 42 -6.70 -15.30 -4.51
C TYR A 42 -6.01 -13.99 -4.15
N PHE A 43 -5.40 -13.31 -5.13
CA PHE A 43 -4.74 -12.03 -4.90
C PHE A 43 -5.72 -10.99 -4.33
N LEU A 44 -6.91 -10.85 -4.92
CA LEU A 44 -7.91 -9.90 -4.44
C LEU A 44 -8.45 -10.27 -3.04
N SER A 45 -8.56 -11.55 -2.72
CA SER A 45 -8.93 -12.03 -1.39
C SER A 45 -7.89 -11.60 -0.36
N GLU A 46 -6.60 -11.80 -0.64
CA GLU A 46 -5.52 -11.36 0.25
C GLU A 46 -5.45 -9.84 0.39
N VAL A 47 -5.63 -9.07 -0.70
CA VAL A 47 -5.74 -7.61 -0.61
C VAL A 47 -6.89 -7.20 0.32
N LYS A 48 -8.09 -7.76 0.15
CA LYS A 48 -9.24 -7.47 1.02
C LYS A 48 -8.96 -7.83 2.48
N LYS A 49 -8.34 -8.99 2.72
CA LYS A 49 -7.98 -9.45 4.06
C LYS A 49 -7.01 -8.50 4.74
N GLN A 50 -5.97 -8.02 4.05
CA GLN A 50 -5.02 -7.05 4.61
C GLN A 50 -5.70 -5.71 4.91
N PHE A 51 -6.53 -5.20 4.00
CA PHE A 51 -7.27 -3.95 4.25
C PHE A 51 -8.25 -4.07 5.43
N ASN A 52 -8.92 -5.22 5.56
CA ASN A 52 -9.81 -5.48 6.69
C ASN A 52 -9.03 -5.60 8.01
N LYS A 53 -7.91 -6.32 8.01
CA LYS A 53 -7.02 -6.43 9.19
C LYS A 53 -6.53 -5.06 9.65
N ASN A 54 -6.23 -4.17 8.70
CA ASN A 54 -5.68 -2.86 8.98
C ASN A 54 -6.76 -1.77 9.23
N LYS A 55 -8.05 -2.11 9.13
CA LYS A 55 -9.17 -1.14 9.22
C LYS A 55 -9.27 -0.47 10.59
N SER A 56 -8.89 -1.18 11.65
CA SER A 56 -8.91 -0.70 13.04
C SER A 56 -7.57 -0.14 13.51
N LEU A 57 -6.57 0.00 12.63
CA LEU A 57 -5.32 0.63 13.01
C LEU A 57 -5.56 2.10 13.35
N THR A 58 -5.07 2.50 14.51
CA THR A 58 -5.12 3.88 15.02
C THR A 58 -3.72 4.50 15.10
N ASN A 59 -2.67 3.67 15.19
CA ASN A 59 -1.29 4.12 15.19
C ASN A 59 -0.89 4.63 13.79
N SER A 60 -0.56 5.92 13.69
CA SER A 60 -0.17 6.57 12.44
C SER A 60 1.09 5.99 11.80
N GLU A 61 2.07 5.55 12.60
CA GLU A 61 3.30 4.95 12.08
C GLU A 61 3.01 3.60 11.41
N GLU A 62 2.18 2.78 12.06
CA GLU A 62 1.80 1.47 11.54
C GLU A 62 0.94 1.60 10.27
N ILE A 63 0.01 2.55 10.26
CA ILE A 63 -0.78 2.89 9.07
C ILE A 63 0.14 3.29 7.92
N ASN A 64 1.10 4.18 8.17
CA ASN A 64 2.05 4.66 7.17
C ASN A 64 2.95 3.54 6.66
N TYR A 65 3.40 2.66 7.56
CA TYR A 65 4.20 1.49 7.20
C TYR A 65 3.43 0.56 6.25
N GLN A 66 2.20 0.17 6.61
CA GLN A 66 1.39 -0.73 5.79
C GLN A 66 1.06 -0.12 4.43
N PHE A 67 0.78 1.19 4.40
CA PHE A 67 0.53 1.92 3.17
C PHE A 67 1.77 1.92 2.25
N LYS A 68 2.94 2.30 2.78
CA LYS A 68 4.21 2.30 2.02
C LYS A 68 4.60 0.91 1.55
N ARG A 69 4.36 -0.13 2.37
CA ARG A 69 4.59 -1.53 1.99
C ARG A 69 3.78 -1.90 0.74
N ALA A 70 2.48 -1.58 0.73
CA ALA A 70 1.60 -1.85 -0.40
C ALA A 70 1.91 -1.00 -1.64
N GLU A 71 2.35 0.26 -1.48
CA GLU A 71 2.85 1.06 -2.61
C GLU A 71 4.13 0.48 -3.20
N ASN A 72 5.07 0.05 -2.36
CA ASN A 72 6.30 -0.58 -2.81
C ASN A 72 6.04 -1.90 -3.52
N PHE A 73 5.04 -2.67 -3.07
CA PHE A 73 4.55 -3.84 -3.78
C PHE A 73 4.13 -3.50 -5.21
N LEU A 74 3.30 -2.45 -5.39
CA LEU A 74 2.84 -2.03 -6.71
C LEU A 74 3.98 -1.53 -7.61
N LYS A 75 4.91 -0.73 -7.05
CA LYS A 75 6.07 -0.20 -7.78
C LYS A 75 6.98 -1.31 -8.27
N ASN A 76 7.27 -2.28 -7.41
CA ASN A 76 8.24 -3.34 -7.70
C ASN A 76 7.61 -4.57 -8.36
N LYS A 77 6.28 -4.67 -8.40
CA LYS A 77 5.52 -5.85 -8.90
C LYS A 77 5.98 -7.18 -8.27
N ARG A 78 6.54 -7.13 -7.05
CA ARG A 78 7.05 -8.30 -6.33
C ARG A 78 5.98 -8.81 -5.37
N LEU A 79 5.75 -10.12 -5.41
CA LEU A 79 4.67 -10.83 -4.69
C LEU A 79 4.65 -10.54 -3.17
N LEU A 80 3.45 -10.65 -2.59
CA LEU A 80 3.12 -10.43 -1.16
C LEU A 80 3.69 -11.54 -0.28
#